data_AF-A0A367IN25-F1
#
_entry.id   AF-A0A367IN25-F1
#
_cell.length_a   1.000
_cell.length_b   1.000
_cell.length_c   1.000
_cell.angle_alpha   90.00
_cell.angle_beta   90.00
_cell.angle_gamma   90.00
#
_symmetry.space_group_name_H-M   'P 1'
#
loop_
_entity.id
_entity.type
_entity.pdbx_description
1 polymer ?
#
loop_
_entity_poly.entity_id
_entity_poly.type
_entity_poly.pdbx_seq_one_letter_code
_entity_poly.pdbx_strand_id
1 'polypeptide(L)'
;MDEDGLEPVQMKVDEEAYPLDDVTNYDLHMDLKPPEKEKRAPKIINKTTVSKDASKGHTRKIHREDETKEMFFFYVYEKGLAAGKAASLMNIPRKTGYNWLQKDQNKLVDRLEGKVDDDVDNLTEKRGRKPLLNANYKEYLEKSFGGNPS
;
A
#
# COMPACT_ATOMS: atom_id res chain seq x y z
N MET A 1 9.40 36.46 -45.95
CA MET A 1 8.94 37.66 -45.24
C MET A 1 7.49 37.84 -45.61
N ASP A 2 6.60 37.50 -44.67
CA ASP A 2 5.18 37.83 -44.75
C ASP A 2 4.94 39.28 -44.27
N GLU A 3 3.68 39.72 -44.31
CA GLU A 3 3.26 41.10 -44.08
C GLU A 3 3.56 41.60 -42.65
N ASP A 4 3.78 40.68 -41.71
CA ASP A 4 4.16 40.95 -40.32
C ASP A 4 5.69 40.88 -40.07
N GLY A 5 6.50 40.72 -41.12
CA GLY A 5 7.95 40.66 -41.01
C GLY A 5 8.48 39.39 -40.33
N LEU A 6 7.67 38.34 -40.27
CA LEU A 6 8.08 37.04 -39.77
C LEU A 6 8.68 36.21 -40.91
N GLU A 7 9.81 35.57 -40.61
CA GLU A 7 10.37 34.59 -41.51
C GLU A 7 9.55 33.30 -41.40
N PRO A 8 9.18 32.67 -42.53
CA PRO A 8 8.43 31.42 -42.50
C PRO A 8 9.23 30.36 -41.74
N VAL A 9 8.62 29.80 -40.69
CA VAL A 9 9.23 28.76 -39.88
C VAL A 9 9.44 27.52 -40.76
N GLN A 10 10.70 27.22 -41.06
CA GLN A 10 11.07 25.99 -41.76
C GLN A 10 10.94 24.81 -40.78
N MET A 11 9.81 24.12 -40.82
CA MET A 11 9.66 22.86 -40.09
C MET A 11 10.43 21.77 -40.82
N LYS A 12 11.36 21.13 -40.11
CA LYS A 12 12.00 19.90 -40.58
C LYS A 12 10.96 18.79 -40.51
N VAL A 13 10.63 18.20 -41.66
CA VAL A 13 9.80 17.01 -41.73
C VAL A 13 10.72 15.82 -41.53
N ASP A 14 10.43 14.96 -40.56
CA ASP A 14 11.14 13.70 -40.41
C ASP A 14 10.84 12.82 -41.64
N GLU A 15 11.86 12.52 -42.43
CA GLU A 15 11.75 11.70 -43.66
C GLU A 15 11.55 10.20 -43.36
N GLU A 16 11.57 9.81 -42.08
CA GLU A 16 11.27 8.45 -41.65
C GLU A 16 9.76 8.18 -41.73
N ALA A 17 9.32 7.81 -42.93
CA ALA A 17 7.99 7.24 -43.12
C ALA A 17 7.97 5.83 -42.53
N TYR A 18 7.31 5.64 -41.39
CA TYR A 18 6.98 4.31 -40.88
C TYR A 18 5.93 3.68 -41.80
N PRO A 19 6.23 2.56 -42.49
CA PRO A 19 5.21 1.86 -43.26
C PRO A 19 4.09 1.41 -42.33
N LEU A 20 2.85 1.79 -42.66
CA LEU A 20 1.62 1.34 -41.99
C LEU A 20 1.24 -0.07 -42.45
N ASP A 21 2.22 -0.95 -42.68
CA ASP A 21 2.02 -2.26 -43.34
C ASP A 21 1.32 -3.28 -42.43
N ASP A 22 1.13 -2.96 -41.16
CA ASP A 22 0.41 -3.83 -40.23
C ASP A 22 -1.01 -3.30 -40.01
N VAL A 23 -1.80 -3.20 -41.10
CA VAL A 23 -3.25 -3.26 -40.95
C VAL A 23 -3.55 -4.65 -40.42
N THR A 24 -3.64 -4.77 -39.09
CA THR A 24 -3.91 -6.02 -38.39
C THR A 24 -5.05 -6.72 -39.10
N ASN A 25 -4.77 -7.84 -39.77
CA ASN A 25 -5.80 -8.65 -40.39
C ASN A 25 -6.84 -8.95 -39.30
N TYR A 26 -8.11 -8.66 -39.57
CA TYR A 26 -9.20 -8.83 -38.61
C TYR A 26 -9.20 -10.25 -38.02
N ASP A 27 -8.85 -11.24 -38.86
CA ASP A 27 -8.74 -12.64 -38.46
C ASP A 27 -7.60 -12.87 -37.45
N LEU A 28 -6.44 -12.23 -37.65
CA LEU A 28 -5.30 -12.32 -36.72
C LEU A 28 -5.63 -11.67 -35.36
N HIS A 29 -6.43 -10.60 -35.37
CA HIS A 29 -6.91 -9.96 -34.14
C HIS A 29 -7.91 -10.84 -33.36
N MET A 30 -8.68 -11.70 -34.04
CA MET A 30 -9.58 -12.67 -33.38
C MET A 30 -8.79 -13.77 -32.67
N ASP A 31 -7.71 -14.26 -33.27
CA ASP A 31 -6.86 -15.32 -32.71
C ASP A 31 -5.99 -14.83 -31.53
N LEU A 32 -5.54 -13.57 -31.60
CA LEU A 32 -4.78 -12.92 -30.53
C LEU A 32 -5.68 -12.36 -29.42
N LYS A 33 -7.01 -12.46 -29.55
CA LYS A 33 -7.93 -12.00 -28.51
C LYS A 33 -7.74 -12.87 -27.27
N PRO A 34 -7.30 -12.31 -26.13
CA PRO A 34 -7.18 -13.08 -24.91
C PRO A 34 -8.56 -13.66 -24.54
N PRO A 35 -8.63 -14.91 -24.07
CA PRO A 35 -9.89 -15.56 -23.77
C PRO A 35 -10.70 -14.71 -22.80
N GLU A 36 -11.92 -14.34 -23.20
CA GLU A 36 -12.85 -13.63 -22.32
C GLU A 36 -13.09 -14.50 -21.09
N LYS A 37 -12.67 -13.99 -19.91
CA LYS A 37 -12.85 -14.69 -18.64
C LYS A 37 -14.34 -14.96 -18.46
N GLU A 38 -14.69 -16.24 -18.46
CA GLU A 38 -16.04 -16.71 -18.16
C GLU A 38 -16.56 -16.01 -16.89
N LYS A 39 -17.68 -15.31 -17.03
CA LYS A 39 -18.44 -14.80 -15.88
C LYS A 39 -18.90 -16.02 -15.09
N ARG A 40 -18.19 -16.31 -14.01
CA ARG A 40 -18.50 -17.44 -13.11
C ARG A 40 -19.98 -17.37 -12.72
N ALA A 41 -20.71 -18.44 -13.00
CA ALA A 41 -22.05 -18.67 -12.48
C ALA A 41 -22.06 -18.53 -10.94
N PRO A 42 -23.16 -18.06 -10.32
CA PRO A 42 -23.24 -17.90 -8.88
C PRO A 42 -23.05 -19.26 -8.18
N LYS A 43 -22.07 -19.32 -7.28
CA LYS A 43 -21.86 -20.49 -6.42
C LYS A 43 -23.04 -20.63 -5.47
N ILE A 44 -23.75 -21.75 -5.58
CA ILE A 44 -24.74 -22.19 -4.58
C ILE A 44 -23.97 -22.45 -3.27
N ILE A 45 -24.27 -21.66 -2.24
CA ILE A 45 -23.67 -21.78 -0.91
C ILE A 45 -24.46 -22.85 -0.15
N ASN A 46 -23.93 -24.07 -0.08
CA ASN A 46 -24.40 -25.05 0.90
C ASN A 46 -23.87 -24.63 2.27
N LYS A 47 -24.74 -23.98 3.04
CA LYS A 47 -24.50 -23.49 4.40
C LYS A 47 -24.66 -24.66 5.37
N THR A 48 -23.65 -25.51 5.50
CA THR A 48 -23.59 -26.49 6.60
C THR A 48 -23.25 -25.75 7.89
N THR A 49 -24.23 -25.71 8.78
CA THR A 49 -24.14 -25.24 10.15
C THR A 49 -23.12 -26.08 10.91
N VAL A 50 -21.96 -25.50 11.22
CA VAL A 50 -21.06 -26.03 12.26
C VAL A 50 -21.18 -25.12 13.47
N SER A 51 -21.50 -25.77 14.57
CA SER A 51 -21.72 -25.30 15.93
C SER A 51 -20.74 -24.21 16.39
N LYS A 52 -21.29 -23.17 17.02
CA LYS A 52 -20.53 -22.19 17.80
C LYS A 52 -20.20 -22.80 19.16
N ASP A 53 -19.06 -23.45 19.27
CA ASP A 53 -18.42 -23.63 20.56
C ASP A 53 -17.56 -22.40 20.87
N ALA A 54 -18.08 -21.63 21.82
CA ALA A 54 -17.44 -20.47 22.40
C ALA A 54 -16.22 -20.89 23.21
N SER A 55 -15.06 -20.90 22.57
CA SER A 55 -13.78 -20.56 23.21
C SER A 55 -12.73 -20.48 22.12
N LYS A 56 -12.11 -19.30 21.95
CA LYS A 56 -10.79 -19.13 21.34
C LYS A 56 -10.48 -17.65 21.34
N GLY A 57 -9.62 -17.23 22.27
CA GLY A 57 -8.86 -16.01 22.09
C GLY A 57 -8.25 -16.03 20.70
N HIS A 58 -8.61 -15.05 19.87
CA HIS A 58 -8.14 -14.97 18.50
C HIS A 58 -6.67 -14.58 18.55
N THR A 59 -5.78 -15.57 18.65
CA THR A 59 -4.35 -15.38 18.39
C THR A 59 -4.23 -15.04 16.91
N ARG A 60 -4.23 -13.74 16.61
CA ARG A 60 -3.92 -13.23 15.29
C ARG A 60 -2.56 -13.82 14.91
N LYS A 61 -2.51 -14.71 13.90
CA LYS A 61 -1.25 -15.20 13.36
C LYS A 61 -0.43 -13.97 12.96
N ILE A 62 0.66 -13.75 13.68
CA ILE A 62 1.60 -12.68 13.37
C ILE A 62 2.40 -13.19 12.18
N HIS A 63 2.11 -12.70 10.98
CA HIS A 63 2.98 -12.90 9.83
C HIS A 63 4.23 -12.05 10.06
N ARG A 64 5.26 -12.68 10.62
CA ARG A 64 6.52 -12.06 11.08
C ARG A 64 7.70 -12.49 10.21
N GLU A 65 7.45 -12.78 8.94
CA GLU A 65 8.46 -13.18 7.98
C GLU A 65 8.61 -12.06 6.95
N ASP A 66 9.74 -11.36 6.99
CA ASP A 66 10.00 -10.24 6.10
C ASP A 66 9.99 -10.67 4.62
N GLU A 67 10.41 -11.91 4.33
CA GLU A 67 10.34 -12.54 3.00
C GLU A 67 8.89 -12.58 2.45
N THR A 68 7.90 -12.91 3.28
CA THR A 68 6.48 -12.95 2.84
C THR A 68 5.97 -11.56 2.49
N LYS A 69 6.49 -10.54 3.15
CA LYS A 69 6.14 -9.15 2.94
C LYS A 69 6.85 -8.58 1.71
N GLU A 70 8.10 -8.94 1.47
CA GLU A 70 8.83 -8.61 0.24
C GLU A 70 8.16 -9.21 -0.98
N MET A 71 7.86 -10.51 -0.94
CA MET A 71 7.17 -11.18 -2.04
C MET A 71 5.78 -10.58 -2.30
N PHE A 72 5.08 -10.17 -1.24
CA PHE A 72 3.82 -9.43 -1.36
C PHE A 72 4.00 -8.11 -2.12
N PHE A 73 5.01 -7.31 -1.79
CA PHE A 73 5.27 -6.04 -2.48
C PHE A 73 5.76 -6.22 -3.92
N PHE A 74 6.56 -7.26 -4.19
CA PHE A 74 6.91 -7.65 -5.56
C PHE A 74 5.65 -7.88 -6.40
N TYR A 75 4.68 -8.65 -5.89
CA TYR A 75 3.44 -8.87 -6.62
C TYR A 75 2.61 -7.61 -6.82
N VAL A 76 2.62 -6.68 -5.87
CA VAL A 76 1.84 -5.44 -5.94
C VAL A 76 2.46 -4.44 -6.90
N TYR A 77 3.75 -4.14 -6.74
CA TYR A 77 4.43 -3.09 -7.50
C TYR A 77 5.00 -3.58 -8.83
N GLU A 78 5.72 -4.71 -8.84
CA GLU A 78 6.36 -5.24 -10.06
C GLU A 78 5.36 -5.96 -10.97
N LYS A 79 4.40 -6.70 -10.39
CA LYS A 79 3.38 -7.45 -11.16
C LYS A 79 2.05 -6.72 -11.29
N GLY A 80 1.89 -5.53 -10.69
CA GLY A 80 0.67 -4.73 -10.79
C GLY A 80 -0.58 -5.41 -10.23
N LEU A 81 -0.44 -6.39 -9.31
CA LEU A 81 -1.59 -7.06 -8.71
C LEU A 81 -2.22 -6.21 -7.62
N ALA A 82 -3.55 -6.25 -7.55
CA ALA A 82 -4.25 -5.68 -6.41
C ALA A 82 -3.81 -6.36 -5.11
N ALA A 83 -3.60 -5.59 -4.03
CA ALA A 83 -3.17 -6.10 -2.73
C ALA A 83 -4.00 -7.29 -2.22
N GLY A 84 -5.32 -7.28 -2.46
CA GLY A 84 -6.18 -8.39 -2.10
C GLY A 84 -5.90 -9.69 -2.87
N LYS A 85 -5.46 -9.61 -4.13
CA LYS A 85 -5.06 -10.77 -4.95
C LYS A 85 -3.68 -11.27 -4.54
N ALA A 86 -2.71 -10.35 -4.36
CA ALA A 86 -1.37 -10.68 -3.87
C ALA A 86 -1.43 -11.37 -2.50
N ALA A 87 -2.23 -10.84 -1.56
CA ALA A 87 -2.44 -11.46 -0.26
C ALA A 87 -3.06 -12.86 -0.37
N SER A 88 -4.03 -13.04 -1.26
CA SER A 88 -4.65 -14.36 -1.50
C SER A 88 -3.66 -15.38 -2.06
N LEU A 89 -2.71 -14.94 -2.89
CA LEU A 89 -1.69 -15.81 -3.48
C LEU A 89 -0.70 -16.31 -2.42
N MET A 90 -0.35 -15.44 -1.48
CA MET A 90 0.56 -15.74 -0.36
C MET A 90 -0.14 -16.36 0.87
N ASN A 91 -1.43 -16.71 0.77
CA ASN A 91 -2.25 -17.21 1.88
C ASN A 91 -2.29 -16.28 3.11
N ILE A 92 -2.22 -14.97 2.87
CA ILE A 92 -2.29 -13.92 3.88
C ILE A 92 -3.74 -13.40 3.93
N PRO A 93 -4.30 -13.11 5.12
CA PRO A 93 -5.60 -12.46 5.21
C PRO A 93 -5.60 -11.15 4.41
N ARG A 94 -6.61 -10.96 3.55
CA ARG A 94 -6.71 -9.76 2.68
C ARG A 94 -6.55 -8.45 3.46
N LYS A 95 -7.13 -8.38 4.67
CA LYS A 95 -7.01 -7.24 5.57
C LYS A 95 -5.55 -6.93 5.95
N THR A 96 -4.74 -7.96 6.19
CA THR A 96 -3.31 -7.81 6.49
C THR A 96 -2.56 -7.22 5.29
N GLY A 97 -2.82 -7.72 4.08
CA GLY A 97 -2.22 -7.17 2.86
C GLY A 97 -2.56 -5.69 2.62
N TYR A 98 -3.83 -5.31 2.78
CA TYR A 98 -4.22 -3.89 2.69
C TYR A 98 -3.59 -3.03 3.79
N ASN A 99 -3.53 -3.53 5.03
CA ASN A 99 -2.88 -2.82 6.12
C ASN A 99 -1.38 -2.61 5.87
N TRP A 100 -0.71 -3.58 5.24
CA TRP A 100 0.70 -3.44 4.86
C TRP A 100 0.90 -2.38 3.80
N LEU A 101 0.10 -2.41 2.73
CA LEU A 101 0.15 -1.41 1.66
C LEU A 101 -0.13 0.00 2.19
N GLN A 102 -1.15 0.16 3.05
CA GLN A 102 -1.50 1.45 3.64
C GLN A 102 -0.35 2.02 4.48
N LYS A 103 0.30 1.18 5.30
CA LYS A 103 1.45 1.60 6.11
C LYS A 103 2.64 2.00 5.25
N ASP A 104 2.87 1.27 4.16
CA ASP A 104 3.96 1.56 3.23
C ASP A 104 3.74 2.91 2.50
N GLN A 105 2.52 3.13 2.02
CA GLN A 105 2.13 4.41 1.42
C GLN A 105 2.25 5.57 2.41
N ASN A 106 1.82 5.40 3.66
CA ASN A 106 1.98 6.41 4.69
C ASN A 106 3.47 6.72 4.95
N LYS A 107 4.33 5.71 5.03
CA LYS A 107 5.78 5.91 5.19
C LYS A 107 6.38 6.71 4.04
N LEU A 108 5.91 6.50 2.81
CA LEU A 108 6.36 7.29 1.67
C LEU A 108 5.92 8.76 1.81
N VAL A 109 4.68 8.99 2.25
CA VAL A 109 4.15 10.34 2.53
C VAL A 109 4.93 11.01 3.66
N ASP A 110 5.19 10.31 4.77
CA ASP A 110 5.93 10.86 5.91
C ASP A 110 7.37 11.26 5.50
N ARG A 111 8.04 10.45 4.67
CA ARG A 111 9.35 10.79 4.07
C ARG A 111 9.29 12.01 3.16
N LEU A 112 8.24 12.14 2.35
CA LEU A 112 8.02 13.31 1.48
C LEU A 112 7.74 14.58 2.28
N GLU A 113 6.99 14.45 3.38
CA GLU A 113 6.68 15.54 4.29
C GLU A 113 7.84 15.89 5.24
N GLY A 114 8.97 15.16 5.16
CA GLY A 114 10.14 15.39 6.01
C GLY A 114 9.87 15.08 7.49
N LYS A 115 8.82 14.33 7.80
CA LYS A 115 8.61 13.77 9.14
C LYS A 115 9.64 12.67 9.31
N VAL A 116 10.76 13.04 9.92
CA VAL A 116 11.75 12.06 10.37
C VAL A 116 11.02 11.18 11.38
N ASP A 117 10.88 9.91 11.05
CA ASP A 117 10.49 8.91 12.03
C ASP A 117 11.56 8.95 13.14
N ASP A 118 11.28 9.63 14.26
CA ASP A 118 11.99 9.48 15.54
C ASP A 118 11.86 8.03 16.09
N ASP A 119 11.37 7.08 15.28
CA ASP A 119 11.20 5.67 15.59
C ASP A 119 12.52 4.87 15.58
N VAL A 120 13.64 5.43 15.10
CA VAL A 120 14.94 4.76 15.27
C VAL A 120 15.37 4.76 16.75
N ASP A 121 14.95 5.77 17.52
CA ASP A 121 15.17 5.85 18.97
C ASP A 121 13.97 5.36 19.81
N ASN A 122 12.77 5.29 19.22
CA ASN A 122 11.54 4.89 19.92
C ASN A 122 11.16 3.40 19.85
N LEU A 123 12.11 2.50 19.54
CA LEU A 123 11.90 1.06 19.80
C LEU A 123 11.68 0.74 21.29
N THR A 124 11.95 1.70 22.19
CA THR A 124 11.80 1.55 23.64
C THR A 124 10.63 2.29 24.26
N GLU A 125 9.81 3.02 23.47
CA GLU A 125 8.60 3.65 24.01
C GLU A 125 7.66 2.57 24.51
N LYS A 126 7.71 2.35 25.83
CA LYS A 126 6.92 1.36 26.53
C LYS A 126 5.46 1.61 26.18
N ARG A 127 4.89 0.70 25.37
CA ARG A 127 3.46 0.63 25.08
C ARG A 127 2.71 0.39 26.40
N GLY A 128 2.38 1.48 27.08
CA GLY A 128 1.73 1.53 28.37
C GLY A 128 1.11 2.90 28.61
N ARG A 129 0.31 3.03 29.66
CA ARG A 129 -0.18 4.35 30.09
C ARG A 129 1.02 5.22 30.42
N LYS A 130 1.03 6.45 29.90
CA LYS A 130 2.05 7.45 30.27
C LYS A 130 2.08 7.56 31.81
N PRO A 131 3.27 7.67 32.42
CA PRO A 131 3.37 7.81 33.88
C PRO A 131 2.48 8.98 34.31
N LEU A 132 1.68 8.78 35.35
CA LEU A 132 0.78 9.83 35.89
C LEU A 132 1.57 11.07 36.35
N LEU A 133 2.85 10.89 36.67
CA LEU A 133 3.76 11.94 37.08
C LEU A 133 4.70 12.30 35.92
N ASN A 134 4.31 13.32 35.15
CA ASN A 134 5.19 13.95 34.16
C ASN A 134 6.19 14.88 34.85
N ALA A 135 7.33 15.17 34.21
CA ALA A 135 8.36 16.08 34.74
C ALA A 135 7.78 17.43 35.19
N ASN A 136 6.91 18.03 34.36
CA ASN A 136 6.23 19.30 34.68
C ASN A 136 5.32 19.19 35.91
N TYR A 137 4.68 18.04 36.13
CA TYR A 137 3.82 17.83 37.29
C TYR A 137 4.64 17.60 38.56
N LYS A 138 5.83 17.01 38.44
CA LYS A 138 6.79 16.88 39.54
C LYS A 138 7.28 18.25 40.03
N GLU A 139 7.66 19.14 39.11
CA GLU A 139 8.06 20.52 39.44
C GLU A 139 6.92 21.30 40.12
N TYR A 140 5.68 21.13 39.66
CA TYR A 140 4.51 21.75 40.30
C TYR A 140 4.32 21.29 41.75
N LEU A 141 4.49 20.00 42.02
CA LEU A 141 4.37 19.46 43.38
C LEU A 141 5.51 19.94 44.29
N GLU A 142 6.75 19.96 43.78
CA GLU A 142 7.90 20.48 44.52
C GLU A 142 7.73 21.96 44.85
N LYS A 143 7.23 22.77 43.90
CA LYS A 143 6.95 24.19 44.12
C LYS A 143 5.81 24.43 45.11
N SER A 144 4.76 23.61 45.05
CA SER A 144 3.53 23.82 45.85
C SER A 144 3.65 23.25 47.27
N PHE A 145 4.46 22.21 47.47
CA PHE A 145 4.52 21.46 48.73
C PHE A 145 5.94 21.23 49.26
N GLY A 146 7.00 21.56 48.52
CA GLY A 146 8.39 21.37 48.94
C GLY A 146 8.85 22.28 50.09
N GLY A 147 8.03 23.25 50.48
CA GLY A 147 8.27 24.16 51.60
C GLY A 147 7.74 23.68 52.95
N ASN A 148 7.09 22.52 53.04
CA ASN A 148 6.62 21.96 54.32
C ASN A 148 7.50 20.76 54.73
N PRO A 149 8.66 20.99 55.36
CA PRO A 149 9.33 19.92 56.08
C PRO A 149 8.46 19.53 57.29
N SER A 150 8.15 18.23 57.40
CA SER A 150 7.59 17.65 58.62
C SER A 150 8.61 17.65 59.75
#